data_AF-A0A5C3Q4D5-F1
#
_entry.id   AF-A0A5C3Q4D5-F1
#
_cell.length_a   1.000
_cell.length_b   1.000
_cell.length_c   1.000
_cell.angle_alpha   90.00
_cell.angle_beta   90.00
_cell.angle_gamma   90.00
#
_symmetry.space_group_name_H-M   'P 1'
#
loop_
_entity.id
_entity.type
_entity.pdbx_description
1 polymer ?
#
loop_
_entity_poly.entity_id
_entity_poly.type
_entity_poly.pdbx_seq_one_letter_code
_entity_poly.pdbx_strand_id
1 'polypeptide(L)'
;MSNKPIQRSSTAPSIARAYASLGLPTSSSTASWVDRTSTSASHRPSAVSRDSNSRPTKRRKEEEYDSPHHKKTPISRVSSDSSWVDVSPVVETTASTSTSKQSAAQVARSNSAPQPVGSSVGNQAAPASSRASLVASATWPSLGQGSNQVESSSSTTKSASHLRIHKIRTADLKVTIIAHCPIAQSAMDAVQLPYGIQRELARGVTTDLWNWQAVLAKLHLFKDFPKSAAGAYKVASLMLDKPLGSAVDLDVWEELDREQLAILENQGRGLGLQGDWEGVADWYGGRLQQIVKFKEAKDGSLTLELLPLEKRRSFRFARFAGSRRILILRRPKELTPKMQEALCGKFVLCGRVYVPFHTKDTSTYMVEVDEDYQRRPSVHEGDGSRMSLRLFFRAFNDLDLNGDQQMDGAIGP
;
A
#
# COMPACT_ATOMS: atom_id res chain seq x y z
N MET A 1 -50.27 39.14 32.24
CA MET A 1 -49.04 38.41 32.63
C MET A 1 -48.52 37.70 31.39
N SER A 2 -47.41 38.18 30.85
CA SER A 2 -46.92 37.86 29.50
C SER A 2 -45.68 36.96 29.61
N ASN A 3 -45.73 35.75 29.05
CA ASN A 3 -44.63 34.78 29.07
C ASN A 3 -43.68 35.04 27.90
N LYS A 4 -42.45 35.46 28.18
CA LYS A 4 -41.36 35.55 27.21
C LYS A 4 -40.68 34.18 27.03
N PRO A 5 -40.27 33.80 25.81
CA PRO A 5 -39.48 32.59 25.59
C PRO A 5 -37.99 32.84 25.87
N ILE A 6 -37.35 31.86 26.51
CA ILE A 6 -35.92 31.81 26.79
C ILE A 6 -35.19 31.38 25.51
N GLN A 7 -34.41 32.29 24.91
CA GLN A 7 -33.46 31.95 23.85
C GLN A 7 -32.19 31.33 24.48
N ARG A 8 -31.84 30.11 24.09
CA ARG A 8 -30.53 29.51 24.36
C ARG A 8 -29.60 29.79 23.19
N SER A 9 -28.59 30.63 23.41
CA SER A 9 -27.47 30.83 22.50
C SER A 9 -26.50 29.64 22.60
N SER A 10 -26.29 28.95 21.48
CA SER A 10 -25.27 27.90 21.33
C SER A 10 -24.11 28.49 20.52
N THR A 11 -23.15 29.08 21.21
CA THR A 11 -21.87 29.51 20.61
C THR A 11 -20.83 28.44 20.89
N ALA A 12 -20.51 27.62 19.89
CA ALA A 12 -19.37 26.71 19.94
C ALA A 12 -18.07 27.52 19.67
N PRO A 13 -16.99 27.32 20.45
CA PRO A 13 -15.74 28.02 20.20
C PRO A 13 -14.99 27.42 19.01
N SER A 14 -14.64 28.30 18.07
CA SER A 14 -13.83 28.04 16.88
C SER A 14 -12.38 27.65 17.26
N ILE A 15 -11.95 26.46 16.84
CA ILE A 15 -10.59 25.91 16.99
C ILE A 15 -9.66 26.50 15.90
N ALA A 16 -9.53 27.82 15.86
CA ALA A 16 -8.72 28.50 14.84
C ALA A 16 -7.78 29.59 15.38
N ARG A 17 -7.50 29.64 16.70
CA ARG A 17 -6.70 30.74 17.27
C ARG A 17 -5.78 30.37 18.44
N ALA A 18 -5.03 29.27 18.32
CA ALA A 18 -4.09 28.84 19.37
C ALA A 18 -2.69 28.41 18.89
N TYR A 19 -2.23 28.82 17.70
CA TYR A 19 -0.87 28.45 17.23
C TYR A 19 -0.10 29.62 16.60
N ALA A 20 0.04 30.70 17.38
CA ALA A 20 0.98 31.79 17.07
C ALA A 20 1.77 32.15 18.35
N SER A 21 2.64 31.25 18.82
CA SER A 21 3.59 31.57 19.90
C SER A 21 4.75 30.57 20.04
N LEU A 22 5.36 30.13 18.93
CA LEU A 22 6.67 29.48 18.99
C LEU A 22 7.69 30.35 18.25
N GLY A 23 8.20 31.34 18.99
CA GLY A 23 9.38 32.09 18.61
C GLY A 23 10.58 31.15 18.54
N LEU A 24 11.17 31.04 17.37
CA LEU A 24 12.48 30.43 17.18
C LEU A 24 13.55 31.44 17.61
N PRO A 25 14.48 31.11 18.52
CA PRO A 25 15.64 31.93 18.75
C PRO A 25 16.73 31.57 17.73
N THR A 26 17.10 32.55 16.91
CA THR A 26 18.41 32.62 16.26
C THR A 26 19.44 33.11 17.27
N SER A 27 20.51 32.34 17.49
CA SER A 27 21.92 32.78 17.44
C SER A 27 22.84 31.98 18.35
N SER A 28 24.04 31.80 17.81
CA SER A 28 25.31 31.37 18.39
C SER A 28 25.63 31.90 19.78
N SER A 29 26.15 31.06 20.67
CA SER A 29 27.34 31.39 21.48
C SER A 29 27.92 30.17 22.19
N THR A 30 29.23 30.24 22.36
CA THR A 30 30.25 29.33 22.87
C THR A 30 30.28 29.16 24.40
N ALA A 31 30.90 28.05 24.84
CA ALA A 31 31.44 27.76 26.18
C ALA A 31 30.39 27.57 27.31
N SER A 32 30.53 26.69 28.29
CA SER A 32 31.71 26.06 28.90
C SER A 32 31.29 24.80 29.69
N TRP A 33 32.23 23.88 29.88
CA TRP A 33 32.12 22.73 30.79
C TRP A 33 32.21 23.20 32.25
N VAL A 34 31.31 22.71 33.10
CA VAL A 34 31.50 22.67 34.56
C VAL A 34 30.96 21.35 35.11
N ASP A 35 31.87 20.60 35.71
CA ASP A 35 31.64 19.45 36.59
C ASP A 35 30.67 19.78 37.72
N ARG A 36 29.77 18.84 38.04
CA ARG A 36 29.34 18.67 39.43
C ARG A 36 29.10 17.21 39.78
N THR A 37 29.84 16.84 40.81
CA THR A 37 29.91 15.60 41.54
C THR A 37 28.67 15.35 42.41
N SER A 38 28.34 14.06 42.52
CA SER A 38 27.91 13.36 43.73
C SER A 38 26.76 13.90 44.58
N THR A 39 25.66 13.15 44.68
CA THR A 39 25.19 12.70 46.00
C THR A 39 24.28 11.47 45.90
N SER A 40 24.74 10.41 46.57
CA SER A 40 24.02 9.16 46.83
C SER A 40 22.93 9.37 47.88
N ALA A 41 21.79 8.69 47.71
CA ALA A 41 20.93 8.35 48.84
C ALA A 41 20.23 7.00 48.55
N SER A 42 20.62 5.99 49.31
CA SER A 42 20.00 4.67 49.36
C SER A 42 18.73 4.71 50.20
N HIS A 43 17.62 4.14 49.71
CA HIS A 43 16.60 3.58 50.58
C HIS A 43 16.14 2.20 50.06
N ARG A 44 16.27 1.23 50.96
CA ARG A 44 15.83 -0.18 50.89
C ARG A 44 14.41 -0.27 51.50
N PRO A 45 13.74 -1.45 51.53
CA PRO A 45 12.37 -1.58 51.07
C PRO A 45 11.37 -1.83 52.21
N SER A 46 10.11 -1.45 51.98
CA SER A 46 9.00 -1.85 52.84
C SER A 46 8.18 -2.93 52.14
N ALA A 47 8.22 -4.13 52.71
CA ALA A 47 7.33 -5.24 52.41
C ALA A 47 5.98 -5.03 53.11
N VAL A 48 4.85 -5.09 52.40
CA VAL A 48 3.53 -5.30 53.00
C VAL A 48 2.60 -6.09 52.06
N SER A 49 2.08 -7.17 52.64
CA SER A 49 0.81 -7.87 52.43
C SER A 49 0.43 -8.48 51.09
N ARG A 50 0.37 -9.82 51.15
CA ARG A 50 -0.56 -10.68 50.42
C ARG A 50 -1.99 -10.18 50.65
N ASP A 51 -2.79 -10.14 49.59
CA ASP A 51 -4.22 -10.40 49.71
C ASP A 51 -4.70 -11.22 48.52
N SER A 52 -5.23 -12.38 48.88
CA SER A 52 -5.88 -13.37 48.05
C SER A 52 -7.27 -12.90 47.67
N ASN A 53 -7.53 -12.74 46.36
CA ASN A 53 -8.90 -12.69 45.87
C ASN A 53 -9.09 -13.66 44.71
N SER A 54 -9.55 -14.86 45.09
CA SER A 54 -10.12 -15.88 44.23
C SER A 54 -11.37 -15.34 43.53
N ARG A 55 -11.32 -15.22 42.19
CA ARG A 55 -12.48 -14.87 41.37
C ARG A 55 -12.98 -16.11 40.60
N PRO A 56 -14.29 -16.40 40.62
CA PRO A 56 -14.82 -17.67 40.11
C PRO A 56 -14.87 -17.70 38.59
N THR A 57 -14.29 -18.73 38.00
CA THR A 57 -14.40 -19.09 36.59
C THR A 57 -15.79 -19.66 36.31
N LYS A 58 -16.67 -18.82 35.75
CA LYS A 58 -17.93 -19.29 35.14
C LYS A 58 -17.61 -20.06 33.86
N ARG A 59 -17.67 -21.37 33.99
CA ARG A 59 -17.69 -22.40 32.94
C ARG A 59 -18.83 -22.08 31.95
N ARG A 60 -18.47 -21.61 30.75
CA ARG A 60 -19.40 -21.38 29.65
C ARG A 60 -19.62 -22.72 28.94
N LYS A 61 -20.88 -23.16 28.88
CA LYS A 61 -21.32 -24.32 28.11
C LYS A 61 -20.97 -24.11 26.64
N GLU A 62 -20.29 -25.08 26.06
CA GLU A 62 -20.22 -25.27 24.62
C GLU A 62 -21.60 -25.76 24.16
N GLU A 63 -22.28 -24.93 23.36
CA GLU A 63 -23.43 -25.35 22.58
C GLU A 63 -22.89 -25.90 21.26
N GLU A 64 -22.96 -27.22 21.18
CA GLU A 64 -22.85 -28.08 20.01
C GLU A 64 -23.89 -27.62 18.97
N TYR A 65 -23.41 -27.07 17.86
CA TYR A 65 -24.25 -26.66 16.74
C TYR A 65 -24.17 -27.74 15.65
N ASP A 66 -25.21 -28.57 15.60
CA ASP A 66 -25.47 -29.56 14.56
C ASP A 66 -25.50 -28.88 13.17
N SER A 67 -24.62 -29.33 12.27
CA SER A 67 -24.62 -28.92 10.87
C SER A 67 -25.50 -29.88 10.05
N PRO A 68 -26.58 -29.42 9.40
CA PRO A 68 -27.38 -30.29 8.56
C PRO A 68 -26.72 -30.54 7.20
N HIS A 69 -26.58 -31.83 6.89
CA HIS A 69 -26.20 -32.39 5.60
C HIS A 69 -27.06 -31.87 4.45
N HIS A 70 -26.45 -31.14 3.51
CA HIS A 70 -27.03 -30.93 2.18
C HIS A 70 -26.50 -31.96 1.18
N LYS A 71 -27.44 -32.79 0.71
CA LYS A 71 -27.32 -33.80 -0.34
C LYS A 71 -26.91 -33.13 -1.67
N LYS A 72 -25.88 -33.68 -2.31
CA LYS A 72 -25.49 -33.36 -3.69
C LYS A 72 -26.42 -34.10 -4.65
N THR A 73 -27.18 -33.38 -5.47
CA THR A 73 -27.79 -33.91 -6.69
C THR A 73 -26.91 -33.57 -7.90
N PRO A 74 -26.73 -34.49 -8.86
CA PRO A 74 -25.94 -34.25 -10.06
C PRO A 74 -26.81 -33.56 -11.12
N ILE A 75 -26.37 -32.42 -11.63
CA ILE A 75 -26.98 -31.79 -12.82
C ILE A 75 -26.10 -32.08 -14.02
N SER A 76 -26.71 -32.76 -14.98
CA SER A 76 -26.24 -33.09 -16.32
C SER A 76 -25.84 -31.85 -17.13
N ARG A 77 -24.62 -31.85 -17.68
CA ARG A 77 -24.18 -30.92 -18.71
C ARG A 77 -24.73 -31.36 -20.06
N VAL A 78 -25.58 -30.50 -20.64
CA VAL A 78 -25.90 -30.54 -22.07
C VAL A 78 -24.76 -29.86 -22.81
N SER A 79 -24.16 -30.60 -23.73
CA SER A 79 -23.11 -30.17 -24.64
C SER A 79 -23.75 -29.47 -25.84
N SER A 80 -23.21 -28.33 -26.24
CA SER A 80 -23.49 -27.73 -27.55
C SER A 80 -22.18 -27.26 -28.16
N ASP A 81 -21.90 -27.86 -29.31
CA ASP A 81 -20.76 -27.70 -30.19
C ASP A 81 -20.46 -26.24 -30.56
N SER A 82 -19.17 -25.94 -30.72
CA SER A 82 -18.69 -25.09 -31.80
C SER A 82 -17.21 -25.35 -32.06
N SER A 83 -17.01 -25.98 -33.22
CA SER A 83 -15.77 -26.34 -33.89
C SER A 83 -14.86 -25.14 -34.18
N TRP A 84 -13.56 -25.29 -33.92
CA TRP A 84 -12.52 -24.54 -34.62
C TRP A 84 -11.63 -25.52 -35.39
N VAL A 85 -11.45 -25.19 -36.66
CA VAL A 85 -10.79 -25.95 -37.71
C VAL A 85 -9.28 -25.92 -37.47
N ASP A 86 -8.68 -27.09 -37.49
CA ASP A 86 -7.25 -27.35 -37.40
C ASP A 86 -6.65 -27.39 -38.81
N VAL A 87 -5.59 -26.61 -39.06
CA VAL A 87 -4.78 -26.70 -40.28
C VAL A 87 -3.31 -26.69 -39.85
N SER A 88 -2.72 -27.89 -39.84
CA SER A 88 -1.28 -28.10 -39.91
C SER A 88 -0.84 -28.25 -41.36
N PRO A 89 0.45 -27.99 -41.66
CA PRO A 89 1.14 -28.90 -42.54
C PRO A 89 2.39 -29.52 -41.91
N VAL A 90 2.47 -30.81 -42.22
CA VAL A 90 3.52 -31.82 -42.06
C VAL A 90 4.85 -31.37 -42.64
N VAL A 91 5.96 -31.63 -41.92
CA VAL A 91 7.17 -32.22 -42.51
C VAL A 91 7.79 -33.20 -41.51
N GLU A 92 7.78 -34.48 -41.88
CA GLU A 92 8.58 -35.55 -41.28
C GLU A 92 10.07 -35.37 -41.60
N THR A 93 10.96 -35.60 -40.63
CA THR A 93 12.14 -36.44 -40.90
C THR A 93 12.56 -37.19 -39.64
N THR A 94 12.81 -38.46 -39.88
CA THR A 94 13.16 -39.56 -38.99
C THR A 94 14.58 -39.44 -38.42
N ALA A 95 14.82 -39.95 -37.21
CA ALA A 95 15.71 -41.09 -36.97
C ALA A 95 15.96 -41.33 -35.46
N SER A 96 15.84 -42.60 -35.12
CA SER A 96 16.01 -43.31 -33.86
C SER A 96 17.39 -43.10 -33.19
N THR A 97 17.50 -43.40 -31.89
CA THR A 97 18.35 -44.50 -31.35
C THR A 97 18.33 -44.57 -29.81
N SER A 98 17.75 -45.68 -29.32
CA SER A 98 18.06 -46.52 -28.13
C SER A 98 18.63 -45.90 -26.83
N THR A 99 17.95 -46.08 -25.69
CA THR A 99 18.08 -47.20 -24.72
C THR A 99 19.24 -47.06 -23.72
N SER A 100 18.94 -46.87 -22.44
CA SER A 100 19.18 -47.88 -21.38
C SER A 100 18.97 -47.32 -19.97
N LYS A 101 18.28 -48.13 -19.16
CA LYS A 101 18.14 -48.03 -17.70
C LYS A 101 19.32 -48.77 -17.05
N GLN A 102 19.79 -48.34 -15.88
CA GLN A 102 20.16 -49.17 -14.71
C GLN A 102 20.77 -48.28 -13.60
N SER A 103 20.16 -48.22 -12.41
CA SER A 103 20.51 -48.92 -11.14
C SER A 103 21.79 -48.37 -10.48
N ALA A 104 21.82 -47.80 -9.27
CA ALA A 104 21.53 -48.31 -7.91
C ALA A 104 22.84 -48.42 -7.08
N ALA A 105 22.75 -48.04 -5.79
CA ALA A 105 23.62 -48.37 -4.64
C ALA A 105 25.08 -47.83 -4.64
N GLN A 106 25.45 -46.94 -3.70
CA GLN A 106 25.97 -47.16 -2.33
C GLN A 106 27.52 -47.17 -2.23
N VAL A 107 27.99 -46.63 -1.09
CA VAL A 107 29.20 -47.00 -0.30
C VAL A 107 30.37 -45.99 -0.24
N ALA A 108 30.70 -45.67 1.04
CA ALA A 108 31.97 -45.26 1.69
C ALA A 108 32.69 -43.98 1.24
N ARG A 109 32.89 -42.98 2.13
CA ARG A 109 33.88 -42.90 3.24
C ARG A 109 35.34 -43.14 2.81
N SER A 110 36.11 -42.06 2.75
CA SER A 110 37.47 -42.02 3.31
C SER A 110 37.97 -40.58 3.47
N ASN A 111 38.38 -40.27 4.70
CA ASN A 111 39.18 -39.12 5.12
C ASN A 111 40.55 -39.15 4.45
N SER A 112 41.06 -37.98 4.06
CA SER A 112 42.49 -37.61 4.25
C SER A 112 42.76 -36.18 3.75
N ALA A 113 42.94 -35.26 4.69
CA ALA A 113 43.89 -34.15 4.62
C ALA A 113 45.03 -34.48 5.61
N PRO A 114 46.19 -33.78 5.69
CA PRO A 114 46.60 -32.56 4.99
C PRO A 114 48.05 -32.62 4.41
N GLN A 115 48.47 -31.59 3.64
CA GLN A 115 49.64 -30.73 3.90
C GLN A 115 50.07 -29.93 2.63
N PRO A 116 50.78 -28.80 2.81
CA PRO A 116 50.90 -27.72 1.84
C PRO A 116 52.30 -27.60 1.24
N VAL A 117 52.42 -27.23 -0.03
CA VAL A 117 53.59 -26.52 -0.56
C VAL A 117 53.29 -25.96 -1.96
N GLY A 118 53.81 -24.78 -2.26
CA GLY A 118 54.23 -24.45 -3.62
C GLY A 118 53.64 -23.19 -4.23
N SER A 119 54.37 -22.08 -4.10
CA SER A 119 54.23 -20.85 -4.88
C SER A 119 54.61 -21.05 -6.36
N SER A 120 53.83 -20.52 -7.30
CA SER A 120 54.29 -19.99 -8.60
C SER A 120 53.16 -19.20 -9.26
N VAL A 121 53.25 -17.87 -9.35
CA VAL A 121 53.70 -17.12 -10.53
C VAL A 121 52.94 -17.46 -11.82
N GLY A 122 52.10 -16.52 -12.24
CA GLY A 122 51.93 -16.09 -13.63
C GLY A 122 51.20 -17.03 -14.59
N ASN A 123 49.95 -16.69 -14.95
CA ASN A 123 49.65 -16.35 -16.34
C ASN A 123 48.26 -15.70 -16.49
N GLN A 124 48.27 -14.54 -17.15
CA GLN A 124 47.10 -13.86 -17.67
C GLN A 124 46.53 -14.67 -18.84
N ALA A 125 45.22 -14.92 -18.83
CA ALA A 125 44.45 -15.26 -20.02
C ALA A 125 43.02 -14.74 -19.85
N ALA A 126 42.47 -14.25 -20.95
CA ALA A 126 41.39 -13.28 -21.06
C ALA A 126 40.01 -13.71 -20.51
N PRO A 127 39.14 -12.74 -20.15
CA PRO A 127 37.76 -13.01 -19.78
C PRO A 127 36.91 -13.38 -21.00
N ALA A 128 36.16 -14.47 -20.86
CA ALA A 128 35.18 -14.92 -21.82
C ALA A 128 34.02 -13.92 -21.94
N SER A 129 33.81 -13.48 -23.19
CA SER A 129 32.62 -12.90 -23.79
C SER A 129 31.35 -12.90 -22.93
N SER A 130 31.01 -11.73 -22.40
CA SER A 130 29.66 -11.39 -21.98
C SER A 130 28.75 -11.35 -23.22
N ARG A 131 27.81 -12.29 -23.32
CA ARG A 131 26.65 -12.18 -24.21
C ARG A 131 25.88 -10.91 -23.82
N ALA A 132 26.05 -9.86 -24.61
CA ALA A 132 25.17 -8.71 -24.59
C ALA A 132 23.79 -9.15 -25.08
N SER A 133 22.88 -9.42 -24.15
CA SER A 133 21.45 -9.49 -24.47
C SER A 133 21.01 -8.10 -24.92
N LEU A 134 20.81 -7.95 -26.23
CA LEU A 134 20.05 -6.86 -26.84
C LEU A 134 18.60 -7.01 -26.38
N VAL A 135 18.31 -6.59 -25.15
CA VAL A 135 16.94 -6.33 -24.73
C VAL A 135 16.60 -4.99 -25.36
N ALA A 136 15.77 -5.04 -26.41
CA ALA A 136 15.13 -3.86 -26.94
C ALA A 136 14.42 -3.16 -25.77
N SER A 137 14.94 -2.00 -25.35
CA SER A 137 14.25 -1.12 -24.43
C SER A 137 12.89 -0.86 -25.05
N ALA A 138 11.85 -1.46 -24.47
CA ALA A 138 10.49 -1.03 -24.69
C ALA A 138 10.39 0.36 -24.06
N THR A 139 10.82 1.37 -24.83
CA THR A 139 10.61 2.77 -24.51
C THR A 139 9.10 2.91 -24.44
N TRP A 140 8.58 3.07 -23.23
CA TRP A 140 7.23 3.53 -23.02
C TRP A 140 7.00 4.74 -23.93
N PRO A 141 5.82 4.89 -24.55
CA PRO A 141 5.51 6.15 -25.20
C PRO A 141 5.65 7.22 -24.11
N SER A 142 6.75 7.96 -24.16
CA SER A 142 6.87 9.24 -23.49
C SER A 142 5.59 9.96 -23.89
N LEU A 143 4.71 10.19 -22.92
CA LEU A 143 3.49 10.96 -23.16
C LEU A 143 3.98 12.32 -23.64
N GLY A 144 4.01 12.48 -24.96
CA GLY A 144 4.51 13.68 -25.60
C GLY A 144 3.73 14.86 -25.06
N GLN A 145 4.44 15.86 -24.57
CA GLN A 145 3.91 17.21 -24.44
C GLN A 145 3.57 17.70 -25.86
N GLY A 146 2.39 17.34 -26.34
CA GLY A 146 1.88 17.80 -27.62
C GLY A 146 1.59 19.30 -27.54
N SER A 147 2.34 20.10 -28.30
CA SER A 147 2.02 21.50 -28.56
C SER A 147 0.74 21.57 -29.40
N ASN A 148 -0.33 22.09 -28.83
CA ASN A 148 -1.58 22.34 -29.56
C ASN A 148 -1.38 23.49 -30.56
N GLN A 149 -1.28 23.16 -31.85
CA GLN A 149 -1.65 24.10 -32.91
C GLN A 149 -3.16 24.00 -33.17
N VAL A 150 -3.77 25.17 -33.22
CA VAL A 150 -5.19 25.40 -33.45
C VAL A 150 -5.41 25.43 -34.96
N GLU A 151 -6.11 24.44 -35.51
CA GLU A 151 -6.80 24.59 -36.79
C GLU A 151 -8.30 24.38 -36.60
N SER A 152 -9.03 25.38 -37.08
CA SER A 152 -10.46 25.55 -36.91
C SER A 152 -11.13 25.12 -38.20
N SER A 153 -11.90 24.04 -38.18
CA SER A 153 -12.90 23.80 -39.22
C SER A 153 -14.17 23.21 -38.64
N SER A 154 -15.24 23.98 -38.83
CA SER A 154 -16.60 23.78 -38.34
C SER A 154 -17.33 22.72 -39.15
N SER A 155 -17.77 21.65 -38.49
CA SER A 155 -18.92 20.87 -38.98
C SER A 155 -19.82 20.49 -37.80
N THR A 156 -21.06 20.98 -37.89
CA THR A 156 -22.07 20.93 -36.84
C THR A 156 -22.95 19.70 -37.05
N THR A 157 -22.63 18.59 -36.40
CA THR A 157 -23.60 17.51 -36.15
C THR A 157 -23.79 17.34 -34.65
N LYS A 158 -25.04 17.54 -34.22
CA LYS A 158 -25.47 17.55 -32.82
C LYS A 158 -25.50 16.12 -32.28
N SER A 159 -24.39 15.62 -31.77
CA SER A 159 -24.37 14.46 -30.87
C SER A 159 -24.13 14.94 -29.43
N ALA A 160 -25.21 15.29 -28.75
CA ALA A 160 -25.20 15.98 -27.45
C ALA A 160 -24.99 15.05 -26.23
N SER A 161 -24.57 13.81 -26.43
CA SER A 161 -24.32 12.83 -25.36
C SER A 161 -22.85 12.49 -25.14
N HIS A 162 -21.91 13.20 -25.80
CA HIS A 162 -20.48 13.00 -25.55
C HIS A 162 -20.17 13.34 -24.08
N LEU A 163 -19.91 12.29 -23.31
CA LEU A 163 -19.76 12.27 -21.87
C LEU A 163 -18.88 13.41 -21.35
N ARG A 164 -19.45 14.24 -20.46
CA ARG A 164 -18.78 15.34 -19.73
C ARG A 164 -17.72 14.84 -18.72
N ILE A 165 -17.07 13.70 -18.96
CA ILE A 165 -15.98 13.20 -18.11
C ILE A 165 -14.80 14.18 -18.11
N HIS A 166 -14.64 14.98 -19.16
CA HIS A 166 -13.57 15.99 -19.27
C HIS A 166 -13.61 17.11 -18.22
N LYS A 167 -14.66 17.21 -17.40
CA LYS A 167 -14.79 18.25 -16.36
C LYS A 167 -14.80 17.75 -14.92
N ILE A 168 -14.61 16.45 -14.66
CA ILE A 168 -14.52 15.99 -13.26
C ILE A 168 -13.17 16.47 -12.71
N ARG A 169 -13.18 17.65 -12.10
CA ARG A 169 -12.08 18.16 -11.31
C ARG A 169 -12.16 17.49 -9.95
N THR A 170 -11.23 16.59 -9.69
CA THR A 170 -11.05 15.92 -8.40
C THR A 170 -10.88 16.93 -7.24
N ALA A 171 -10.49 18.17 -7.54
CA ALA A 171 -10.45 19.30 -6.61
C ALA A 171 -11.78 19.57 -5.88
N ASP A 172 -12.93 19.37 -6.53
CA ASP A 172 -14.25 19.73 -5.99
C ASP A 172 -14.91 18.58 -5.20
N LEU A 173 -14.29 17.40 -5.17
CA LEU A 173 -14.84 16.23 -4.49
C LEU A 173 -14.74 16.37 -2.96
N LYS A 174 -15.79 15.92 -2.27
CA LYS A 174 -15.83 15.85 -0.80
C LYS A 174 -14.68 15.00 -0.27
N VAL A 175 -13.94 15.55 0.68
CA VAL A 175 -12.79 14.87 1.29
C VAL A 175 -13.23 14.03 2.48
N THR A 176 -12.84 12.76 2.48
CA THR A 176 -12.97 11.83 3.62
C THR A 176 -11.58 11.45 4.12
N ILE A 177 -11.27 11.78 5.37
CA ILE A 177 -9.96 11.46 5.95
C ILE A 177 -9.96 10.01 6.44
N ILE A 178 -9.05 9.18 5.90
CA ILE A 178 -8.74 7.86 6.49
C ILE A 178 -7.85 8.08 7.70
N ALA A 179 -6.69 8.70 7.48
CA ALA A 179 -5.73 9.02 8.53
C ALA A 179 -4.80 10.12 8.03
N HIS A 180 -4.84 11.29 8.65
CA HIS A 180 -3.94 12.39 8.33
C HIS A 180 -3.85 13.38 9.49
N CYS A 181 -2.65 13.93 9.70
CA CYS A 181 -2.42 15.11 10.53
C CYS A 181 -1.29 15.91 9.86
N PRO A 182 -1.48 17.20 9.55
CA PRO A 182 -0.51 17.99 8.81
C PRO A 182 0.83 18.12 9.55
N ILE A 183 0.78 18.29 10.88
CA ILE A 183 1.98 18.41 11.72
C ILE A 183 2.74 17.09 11.75
N ALA A 184 2.06 15.97 12.00
CA ALA A 184 2.69 14.65 12.00
C ALA A 184 3.25 14.28 10.63
N GLN A 185 2.51 14.58 9.55
CA GLN A 185 2.97 14.32 8.19
C GLN A 185 4.23 15.12 7.86
N SER A 186 4.24 16.43 8.16
CA SER A 186 5.42 17.26 7.94
C SER A 186 6.63 16.78 8.74
N ALA A 187 6.42 16.29 9.97
CA ALA A 187 7.49 15.75 10.80
C ALA A 187 8.02 14.40 10.24
N MET A 188 7.13 13.51 9.79
CA MET A 188 7.51 12.25 9.13
C MET A 188 8.27 12.49 7.82
N ASP A 189 7.80 13.45 7.01
CA ASP A 189 8.45 13.82 5.75
C ASP A 189 9.84 14.44 5.99
N ALA A 190 10.00 15.26 7.05
CA ALA A 190 11.27 15.88 7.41
C ALA A 190 12.37 14.87 7.77
N VAL A 191 12.00 13.72 8.33
CA VAL A 191 12.93 12.61 8.63
C VAL A 191 12.93 11.53 7.54
N GLN A 192 12.26 11.78 6.41
CA GLN A 192 12.12 10.84 5.28
C GLN A 192 11.67 9.43 5.72
N LEU A 193 10.68 9.38 6.61
CA LEU A 193 10.25 8.12 7.20
C LEU A 193 9.71 7.17 6.12
N PRO A 194 10.17 5.91 6.01
CA PRO A 194 9.66 4.98 5.00
C PRO A 194 8.14 4.80 5.05
N TYR A 195 7.50 4.73 3.89
CA TYR A 195 6.03 4.65 3.78
C TYR A 195 5.41 3.53 4.63
N GLY A 196 6.01 2.34 4.69
CA GLY A 196 5.47 1.24 5.49
C GLY A 196 5.37 1.58 6.98
N ILE A 197 6.30 2.39 7.50
CA ILE A 197 6.26 2.87 8.88
C ILE A 197 5.18 3.96 9.03
N GLN A 198 5.11 4.93 8.10
CA GLN A 198 4.06 5.96 8.10
C GLN A 198 2.66 5.31 8.11
N ARG A 199 2.47 4.27 7.28
CA ARG A 199 1.22 3.52 7.18
C ARG A 199 0.86 2.81 8.47
N GLU A 200 1.81 2.16 9.14
CA GLU A 200 1.54 1.46 10.40
C GLU A 200 1.25 2.43 11.55
N LEU A 201 1.91 3.60 11.57
CA LEU A 201 1.56 4.68 12.49
C LEU A 201 0.13 5.17 12.27
N ALA A 202 -0.24 5.41 11.01
CA ALA A 202 -1.61 5.76 10.63
C ALA A 202 -2.62 4.66 11.01
N ARG A 203 -2.25 3.39 10.82
CA ARG A 203 -3.09 2.24 11.19
C ARG A 203 -3.44 2.24 12.67
N GLY A 204 -2.44 2.42 13.53
CA GLY A 204 -2.68 2.50 14.97
C GLY A 204 -3.54 3.70 15.40
N VAL A 205 -3.50 4.81 14.65
CA VAL A 205 -4.43 5.92 14.84
C VAL A 205 -5.85 5.53 14.47
N THR A 206 -6.08 4.91 13.30
CA THR A 206 -7.44 4.50 12.88
C THR A 206 -8.06 3.39 13.72
N THR A 207 -7.23 2.66 14.47
CA THR A 207 -7.66 1.57 15.37
C THR A 207 -7.73 2.02 16.83
N ASP A 208 -7.62 3.32 17.09
CA ASP A 208 -7.68 3.92 18.43
C ASP A 208 -6.62 3.39 19.41
N LEU A 209 -5.50 2.85 18.90
CA LEU A 209 -4.38 2.37 19.73
C LEU A 209 -3.50 3.52 20.23
N TRP A 210 -3.41 4.58 19.44
CA TRP A 210 -2.72 5.82 19.79
C TRP A 210 -3.29 6.98 18.96
N ASN A 211 -2.85 8.20 19.23
CA ASN A 211 -3.21 9.39 18.47
C ASN A 211 -1.96 10.05 17.85
N TRP A 212 -2.16 11.05 17.01
CA TRP A 212 -1.06 11.75 16.34
C TRP A 212 -0.11 12.49 17.29
N GLN A 213 -0.57 12.91 18.47
CA GLN A 213 0.29 13.53 19.48
C GLN A 213 1.29 12.52 20.04
N ALA A 214 0.85 11.29 20.31
CA ALA A 214 1.72 10.20 20.73
C ALA A 214 2.74 9.84 19.64
N VAL A 215 2.32 9.84 18.36
CA VAL A 215 3.22 9.62 17.21
C VAL A 215 4.32 10.67 17.19
N LEU A 216 3.97 11.95 17.31
CA LEU A 216 4.95 13.05 17.34
C LEU A 216 5.95 12.91 18.49
N ALA A 217 5.48 12.56 19.69
CA ALA A 217 6.34 12.38 20.85
C ALA A 217 7.37 11.25 20.66
N LYS A 218 7.01 10.20 19.92
CA LYS A 218 7.85 9.00 19.69
C LYS A 218 8.51 8.95 18.32
N LEU A 219 8.36 9.98 17.48
CA LEU A 219 8.83 9.94 16.09
C LEU A 219 10.35 9.70 15.99
N HIS A 220 11.11 10.23 16.94
CA HIS A 220 12.57 10.06 17.00
C HIS A 220 13.02 8.59 17.12
N LEU A 221 12.15 7.68 17.56
CA LEU A 221 12.43 6.24 17.65
C LEU A 221 12.49 5.55 16.28
N PHE A 222 11.98 6.20 15.22
CA PHE A 222 11.87 5.61 13.89
C PHE A 222 12.84 6.18 12.86
N LYS A 223 13.57 7.26 13.22
CA LYS A 223 14.46 7.99 12.30
C LYS A 223 15.59 7.11 11.73
N ASP A 224 15.99 6.08 12.46
CA ASP A 224 17.13 5.22 12.12
C ASP A 224 16.71 4.01 11.26
N PHE A 225 15.44 3.90 10.86
CA PHE A 225 14.97 2.85 9.95
C PHE A 225 15.02 3.32 8.49
N PRO A 226 15.96 2.84 7.67
CA PRO A 226 16.11 3.32 6.29
C PRO A 226 15.05 2.74 5.34
N LYS A 227 14.35 1.67 5.75
CA LYS A 227 13.45 0.87 4.93
C LYS A 227 12.25 0.38 5.74
N SER A 228 11.15 0.06 5.07
CA SER A 228 9.92 -0.44 5.71
C SER A 228 10.18 -1.79 6.41
N ALA A 229 10.91 -2.69 5.76
CA ALA A 229 11.26 -4.01 6.31
C ALA A 229 12.10 -3.93 7.59
N ALA A 230 12.81 -2.81 7.85
CA ALA A 230 13.62 -2.65 9.04
C ALA A 230 12.80 -2.24 10.30
N GLY A 231 11.66 -1.57 10.09
CA GLY A 231 10.97 -0.84 11.17
C GLY A 231 9.45 -0.99 11.23
N ALA A 232 8.74 -1.27 10.13
CA ALA A 232 7.28 -1.20 10.09
C ALA A 232 6.62 -2.18 11.09
N TYR A 233 7.11 -3.41 11.17
CA TYR A 233 6.62 -4.39 12.13
C TYR A 233 6.92 -4.06 13.60
N LYS A 234 7.87 -3.16 13.87
CA LYS A 234 8.24 -2.72 15.22
C LYS A 234 7.37 -1.57 15.72
N VAL A 235 6.60 -0.92 14.83
CA VAL A 235 5.81 0.27 15.16
C VAL A 235 4.91 0.06 16.38
N ALA A 236 4.13 -1.03 16.40
CA ALA A 236 3.23 -1.29 17.53
C ALA A 236 3.99 -1.51 18.86
N SER A 237 5.13 -2.21 18.80
CA SER A 237 5.98 -2.46 19.97
C SER A 237 6.56 -1.15 20.53
N LEU A 238 7.11 -0.29 19.67
CA LEU A 238 7.69 1.00 20.06
C LEU A 238 6.62 2.01 20.50
N MET A 239 5.47 2.05 19.84
CA MET A 239 4.38 2.96 20.20
C MET A 239 3.74 2.60 21.54
N LEU A 240 3.60 1.30 21.85
CA LEU A 240 2.93 0.82 23.06
C LEU A 240 3.89 0.47 24.21
N ASP A 241 5.21 0.63 24.02
CA ASP A 241 6.25 0.21 24.96
C ASP A 241 6.12 -1.26 25.38
N LYS A 242 5.72 -2.10 24.41
CA LYS A 242 5.53 -3.54 24.59
C LYS A 242 6.67 -4.29 23.93
N PRO A 243 7.13 -5.42 24.50
CA PRO A 243 8.11 -6.26 23.83
C PRO A 243 7.57 -6.70 22.46
N LEU A 244 8.46 -6.84 21.49
CA LEU A 244 8.11 -7.41 20.20
C LEU A 244 7.61 -8.85 20.42
N GLY A 245 6.50 -9.20 19.78
CA GLY A 245 5.97 -10.56 19.81
C GLY A 245 6.89 -11.56 19.09
N SER A 246 6.40 -12.80 18.96
CA SER A 246 7.07 -13.86 18.21
C SER A 246 7.31 -13.51 16.74
N ALA A 247 7.98 -14.42 16.01
CA ALA A 247 8.39 -14.31 14.61
C ALA A 247 7.42 -13.49 13.73
N VAL A 248 7.97 -12.48 13.09
CA VAL A 248 7.26 -11.57 12.19
C VAL A 248 7.56 -11.99 10.75
N ASP A 249 6.53 -12.10 9.93
CA ASP A 249 6.67 -12.24 8.49
C ASP A 249 7.17 -10.92 7.88
N LEU A 250 8.41 -10.95 7.38
CA LEU A 250 9.08 -9.79 6.76
C LEU A 250 8.75 -9.67 5.26
N ASP A 251 8.22 -10.72 4.63
CA ASP A 251 8.01 -10.80 3.17
C ASP A 251 7.10 -9.67 2.65
N VAL A 252 6.08 -9.31 3.44
CA VAL A 252 5.17 -8.19 3.13
C VAL A 252 5.92 -6.85 3.05
N TRP A 253 6.87 -6.63 3.96
CA TRP A 253 7.59 -5.38 4.06
C TRP A 253 8.75 -5.28 3.06
N GLU A 254 9.43 -6.39 2.81
CA GLU A 254 10.46 -6.48 1.76
C GLU A 254 9.86 -6.27 0.37
N GLU A 255 8.69 -6.84 0.10
CA GLU A 255 7.96 -6.58 -1.14
C GLU A 255 7.54 -5.11 -1.26
N LEU A 256 7.18 -4.46 -0.15
CA LEU A 256 6.81 -3.04 -0.16
C LEU A 256 8.02 -2.16 -0.50
N ASP A 257 9.18 -2.45 0.08
CA ASP A 257 10.42 -1.72 -0.24
C ASP A 257 10.84 -1.94 -1.70
N ARG A 258 10.71 -3.16 -2.21
CA ARG A 258 10.98 -3.49 -3.61
C ARG A 258 10.06 -2.75 -4.58
N GLU A 259 8.77 -2.67 -4.26
CA GLU A 259 7.81 -1.87 -5.04
C GLU A 259 8.10 -0.37 -4.94
N GLN A 260 8.52 0.13 -3.78
CA GLN A 260 8.88 1.54 -3.62
C GLN A 260 10.06 1.91 -4.53
N LEU A 261 11.08 1.06 -4.62
CA LEU A 261 12.20 1.26 -5.54
C LEU A 261 11.75 1.25 -7.00
N ALA A 262 10.84 0.34 -7.38
CA ALA A 262 10.28 0.31 -8.73
C ALA A 262 9.45 1.57 -9.07
N ILE A 263 8.75 2.15 -8.09
CA ILE A 263 8.01 3.42 -8.24
C ILE A 263 8.98 4.60 -8.46
N LEU A 264 10.10 4.61 -7.72
CA LEU A 264 11.10 5.67 -7.83
C LEU A 264 11.80 5.66 -9.19
N GLU A 265 12.10 4.48 -9.72
CA GLU A 265 12.70 4.33 -11.05
C GLU A 265 11.73 4.65 -12.18
N ASN A 266 10.43 4.41 -11.94
CA ASN A 266 9.32 4.72 -12.84
C ASN A 266 9.47 4.11 -14.25
N GLN A 267 10.08 2.92 -14.36
CA GLN A 267 10.27 2.22 -15.64
C GLN A 267 9.17 1.18 -15.92
N GLY A 268 8.16 1.06 -15.07
CA GLY A 268 7.10 0.07 -15.23
C GLY A 268 7.49 -1.36 -14.83
N ARG A 269 8.50 -1.53 -13.95
CA ARG A 269 8.96 -2.85 -13.48
C ARG A 269 7.86 -3.72 -12.89
N GLY A 270 6.86 -3.12 -12.23
CA GLY A 270 5.75 -3.86 -11.63
C GLY A 270 4.97 -4.74 -12.63
N LEU A 271 5.10 -4.49 -13.93
CA LEU A 271 4.53 -5.31 -15.00
C LEU A 271 5.30 -6.60 -15.28
N GLY A 272 6.48 -6.83 -14.69
CA GLY A 272 7.20 -8.10 -14.83
C GLY A 272 7.74 -8.40 -16.22
N LEU A 273 8.12 -7.35 -16.97
CA LEU A 273 8.70 -7.47 -18.30
C LEU A 273 10.20 -7.13 -18.32
N GLN A 274 10.82 -7.00 -17.13
CA GLN A 274 12.19 -6.50 -16.97
C GLN A 274 13.11 -7.46 -16.21
N GLY A 275 12.75 -8.75 -16.16
CA GLY A 275 13.54 -9.80 -15.52
C GLY A 275 13.68 -9.61 -14.01
N ASP A 276 14.88 -9.88 -13.51
CA ASP A 276 15.21 -9.88 -12.10
C ASP A 276 15.15 -8.47 -11.48
N TRP A 277 14.66 -8.38 -10.23
CA TRP A 277 14.59 -7.11 -9.51
C TRP A 277 14.79 -7.32 -8.01
N GLU A 278 15.73 -6.56 -7.42
CA GLU A 278 16.03 -6.59 -5.97
C GLU A 278 16.12 -8.02 -5.42
N GLY A 279 16.90 -8.86 -6.10
CA GLY A 279 17.17 -10.25 -5.72
C GLY A 279 16.04 -11.26 -6.02
N VAL A 280 14.96 -10.85 -6.68
CA VAL A 280 13.86 -11.76 -7.06
C VAL A 280 13.84 -11.92 -8.57
N ALA A 281 13.97 -13.17 -9.04
CA ALA A 281 13.89 -13.49 -10.45
C ALA A 281 12.48 -13.28 -11.01
N ASP A 282 12.40 -12.80 -12.25
CA ASP A 282 11.14 -12.53 -12.98
C ASP A 282 10.11 -11.76 -12.14
N TRP A 283 10.58 -10.74 -11.42
CA TRP A 283 9.75 -10.05 -10.45
C TRP A 283 8.63 -9.25 -11.12
N TYR A 284 7.45 -9.27 -10.50
CA TYR A 284 6.34 -8.37 -10.80
C TYR A 284 5.71 -7.88 -9.50
N GLY A 285 5.18 -6.66 -9.54
CA GLY A 285 4.57 -6.00 -8.39
C GLY A 285 3.06 -6.24 -8.28
N GLY A 286 2.40 -5.33 -7.56
CA GLY A 286 0.96 -5.33 -7.38
C GLY A 286 0.45 -6.42 -6.44
N ARG A 287 1.32 -7.04 -5.65
CA ARG A 287 0.99 -8.20 -4.79
C ARG A 287 0.53 -7.77 -3.40
N LEU A 288 0.75 -6.52 -3.00
CA LEU A 288 0.31 -6.04 -1.71
C LEU A 288 -1.08 -5.42 -1.80
N GLN A 289 -1.89 -5.61 -0.77
CA GLN A 289 -3.20 -5.02 -0.65
C GLN A 289 -3.25 -4.09 0.55
N GLN A 290 -3.60 -2.84 0.26
CA GLN A 290 -3.83 -1.83 1.27
C GLN A 290 -5.32 -1.71 1.53
N ILE A 291 -5.75 -2.35 2.61
CA ILE A 291 -7.17 -2.50 2.88
C ILE A 291 -7.63 -1.47 3.89
N VAL A 292 -8.73 -0.80 3.56
CA VAL A 292 -9.50 0.07 4.44
C VAL A 292 -10.88 -0.58 4.63
N LYS A 293 -11.51 -0.44 5.79
CA LYS A 293 -12.91 -0.83 5.99
C LYS A 293 -13.69 0.32 6.60
N PHE A 294 -14.99 0.39 6.29
CA PHE A 294 -15.89 1.23 7.06
C PHE A 294 -16.05 0.67 8.48
N LYS A 295 -16.09 1.59 9.45
CA LYS A 295 -16.38 1.33 10.87
C LYS A 295 -17.42 2.33 11.32
N GLU A 296 -18.62 1.84 11.64
CA GLU A 296 -19.65 2.67 12.25
C GLU A 296 -19.36 2.75 13.76
N ALA A 297 -19.25 3.97 14.26
CA ALA A 297 -19.16 4.21 15.69
C ALA A 297 -20.54 4.11 16.34
N LYS A 298 -20.57 4.01 17.68
CA LYS A 298 -21.82 3.85 18.45
C LYS A 298 -22.78 5.04 18.31
N ASP A 299 -22.25 6.21 17.96
CA ASP A 299 -23.02 7.44 17.70
C ASP A 299 -23.55 7.52 16.25
N GLY A 300 -23.32 6.49 15.43
CA GLY A 300 -23.70 6.47 14.02
C GLY A 300 -22.80 7.32 13.13
N SER A 301 -21.64 7.75 13.62
CA SER A 301 -20.60 8.38 12.80
C SER A 301 -19.86 7.31 11.97
N LEU A 302 -19.52 7.69 10.74
CA LEU A 302 -18.81 6.83 9.81
C LEU A 302 -17.31 7.11 9.93
N THR A 303 -16.55 6.10 10.34
CA THR A 303 -15.10 6.14 10.41
C THR A 303 -14.49 5.11 9.47
N LEU A 304 -13.19 5.25 9.19
CA LEU A 304 -12.44 4.33 8.34
C LEU A 304 -11.31 3.71 9.15
N GLU A 305 -11.18 2.40 9.05
CA GLU A 305 -10.12 1.64 9.74
C GLU A 305 -9.17 1.04 8.71
N LEU A 306 -7.87 1.28 8.87
CA LEU A 306 -6.84 0.61 8.10
C LEU A 306 -6.63 -0.80 8.67
N LEU A 307 -6.64 -1.80 7.80
CA LEU A 307 -6.31 -3.17 8.15
C LEU A 307 -4.81 -3.45 7.94
N PRO A 308 -4.28 -4.57 8.46
CA PRO A 308 -2.94 -5.01 8.12
C PRO A 308 -2.71 -5.13 6.60
N LEU A 309 -1.48 -4.89 6.15
CA LEU A 309 -1.11 -5.21 4.76
C LEU A 309 -1.24 -6.71 4.54
N GLU A 310 -1.81 -7.08 3.41
CA GLU A 310 -1.91 -8.49 3.00
C GLU A 310 -1.15 -8.68 1.69
N LYS A 311 -0.39 -9.77 1.57
CA LYS A 311 0.15 -10.22 0.28
C LYS A 311 -0.88 -11.14 -0.39
N ARG A 312 -1.28 -10.81 -1.61
CA ARG A 312 -2.32 -11.49 -2.39
C ARG A 312 -1.89 -11.62 -3.85
N ARG A 313 -2.76 -12.23 -4.66
CA ARG A 313 -2.59 -12.28 -6.12
C ARG A 313 -2.55 -10.86 -6.68
N SER A 314 -1.59 -10.62 -7.57
CA SER A 314 -1.48 -9.34 -8.27
C SER A 314 -2.59 -9.13 -9.29
N PHE A 315 -2.84 -7.86 -9.60
CA PHE A 315 -3.75 -7.46 -10.67
C PHE A 315 -3.15 -6.31 -11.47
N ARG A 316 -3.65 -6.12 -12.70
CA ARG A 316 -3.03 -5.25 -13.71
C ARG A 316 -2.87 -3.80 -13.23
N PHE A 317 -3.87 -3.23 -12.57
CA PHE A 317 -3.81 -1.85 -12.06
C PHE A 317 -2.73 -1.68 -11.00
N ALA A 318 -2.62 -2.61 -10.03
CA ALA A 318 -1.58 -2.54 -9.00
C ALA A 318 -0.18 -2.85 -9.54
N ARG A 319 -0.04 -3.71 -10.56
CA ARG A 319 1.23 -3.91 -11.27
C ARG A 319 1.70 -2.65 -11.99
N PHE A 320 0.77 -1.93 -12.59
CA PHE A 320 1.05 -0.69 -13.32
C PHE A 320 1.38 0.48 -12.38
N ALA A 321 0.54 0.72 -11.37
CA ALA A 321 0.67 1.88 -10.48
C ALA A 321 1.59 1.63 -9.27
N GLY A 322 1.80 0.37 -8.88
CA GLY A 322 2.36 -0.03 -7.59
C GLY A 322 1.25 -0.20 -6.53
N SER A 323 1.41 -1.19 -5.64
CA SER A 323 0.42 -1.50 -4.60
C SER A 323 0.20 -0.34 -3.64
N ARG A 324 1.26 0.45 -3.35
CA ARG A 324 1.18 1.68 -2.53
C ARG A 324 0.17 2.71 -3.10
N ARG A 325 -0.02 2.70 -4.41
CA ARG A 325 -0.91 3.64 -5.12
C ARG A 325 -2.33 3.13 -5.27
N ILE A 326 -2.64 1.92 -4.79
CA ILE A 326 -3.97 1.36 -4.85
C ILE A 326 -4.47 1.06 -3.43
N LEU A 327 -5.66 1.56 -3.10
CA LEU A 327 -6.39 1.22 -1.89
C LEU A 327 -7.62 0.38 -2.22
N ILE A 328 -7.94 -0.55 -1.32
CA ILE A 328 -9.14 -1.39 -1.40
C ILE A 328 -10.00 -1.08 -0.19
N LEU A 329 -11.15 -0.47 -0.42
CA LEU A 329 -12.15 -0.20 0.61
C LEU A 329 -13.14 -1.36 0.67
N ARG A 330 -13.06 -2.17 1.73
CA ARG A 330 -14.06 -3.20 2.06
C ARG A 330 -15.31 -2.52 2.61
N ARG A 331 -16.46 -2.83 2.00
CA ARG A 331 -17.76 -2.25 2.34
C ARG A 331 -18.78 -3.35 2.68
N PRO A 332 -19.76 -3.08 3.56
CA PRO A 332 -20.88 -3.99 3.74
C PRO A 332 -21.65 -4.18 2.43
N LYS A 333 -22.41 -5.29 2.33
CA LYS A 333 -23.24 -5.58 1.15
C LYS A 333 -24.30 -4.50 0.93
N GLU A 334 -24.87 -4.00 2.02
CA GLU A 334 -25.82 -2.90 2.04
C GLU A 334 -25.09 -1.62 2.45
N LEU A 335 -25.17 -0.59 1.61
CA LEU A 335 -24.56 0.70 1.88
C LEU A 335 -25.55 1.64 2.54
N THR A 336 -25.16 2.28 3.64
CA THR A 336 -25.91 3.41 4.19
C THR A 336 -25.75 4.64 3.28
N PRO A 337 -26.72 5.59 3.29
CA PRO A 337 -26.61 6.81 2.49
C PRO A 337 -25.32 7.60 2.74
N LYS A 338 -24.82 7.61 3.98
CA LYS A 338 -23.53 8.24 4.34
C LYS A 338 -22.34 7.56 3.65
N MET A 339 -22.35 6.22 3.55
CA MET A 339 -21.30 5.48 2.84
C MET A 339 -21.36 5.74 1.34
N GLN A 340 -22.56 5.81 0.75
CA GLN A 340 -22.74 6.16 -0.66
C GLN A 340 -22.18 7.56 -0.96
N GLU A 341 -22.54 8.54 -0.14
CA GLU A 341 -22.03 9.91 -0.26
C GLU A 341 -20.49 9.96 -0.13
N ALA A 342 -19.92 9.21 0.80
CA ALA A 342 -18.47 9.13 0.96
C ALA A 342 -17.77 8.51 -0.27
N LEU A 343 -18.40 7.52 -0.91
CA LEU A 343 -17.87 6.85 -2.11
C LEU A 343 -17.89 7.74 -3.36
N CYS A 344 -18.70 8.81 -3.38
CA CYS A 344 -18.64 9.85 -4.41
C CYS A 344 -17.52 10.88 -4.17
N GLY A 345 -16.80 10.77 -3.04
CA GLY A 345 -15.74 11.69 -2.65
C GLY A 345 -14.33 11.21 -2.99
N LYS A 346 -13.36 11.83 -2.33
CA LYS A 346 -11.94 11.42 -2.32
C LYS A 346 -11.48 11.10 -0.91
N PHE A 347 -10.47 10.25 -0.80
CA PHE A 347 -9.99 9.71 0.46
C PHE A 347 -8.55 10.14 0.72
N VAL A 348 -8.23 10.51 1.95
CA VAL A 348 -6.88 10.98 2.32
C VAL A 348 -6.21 10.02 3.29
N LEU A 349 -5.03 9.54 2.93
CA LEU A 349 -4.16 8.73 3.76
C LEU A 349 -2.74 9.31 3.74
N CYS A 350 -2.25 9.73 4.91
CA CYS A 350 -0.91 10.33 5.06
C CYS A 350 -0.65 11.46 4.04
N GLY A 351 -1.68 12.31 3.83
CA GLY A 351 -1.63 13.44 2.91
C GLY A 351 -1.73 13.10 1.41
N ARG A 352 -1.76 11.81 1.05
CA ARG A 352 -1.98 11.34 -0.33
C ARG A 352 -3.48 11.18 -0.58
N VAL A 353 -3.90 11.53 -1.79
CA VAL A 353 -5.30 11.55 -2.20
C VAL A 353 -5.62 10.33 -3.07
N TYR A 354 -6.67 9.60 -2.70
CA TYR A 354 -7.15 8.42 -3.41
C TYR A 354 -8.57 8.65 -3.91
N VAL A 355 -8.83 8.30 -5.17
CA VAL A 355 -10.16 8.46 -5.79
C VAL A 355 -10.71 7.09 -6.20
N PRO A 356 -11.96 6.75 -5.83
CA PRO A 356 -12.63 5.54 -6.31
C PRO A 356 -12.70 5.51 -7.84
N PHE A 357 -12.34 4.37 -8.43
CA PHE A 357 -12.38 4.18 -9.88
C PHE A 357 -13.09 2.89 -10.31
N HIS A 358 -13.24 1.92 -9.42
CA HIS A 358 -13.90 0.65 -9.73
C HIS A 358 -14.52 0.05 -8.47
N THR A 359 -15.67 -0.61 -8.62
CA THR A 359 -16.27 -1.41 -7.55
C THR A 359 -16.54 -2.81 -8.05
N LYS A 360 -16.16 -3.80 -7.24
CA LYS A 360 -16.42 -5.21 -7.49
C LYS A 360 -16.81 -5.88 -6.20
N ASP A 361 -17.93 -6.59 -6.21
CA ASP A 361 -18.47 -7.27 -5.03
C ASP A 361 -18.63 -6.28 -3.85
N THR A 362 -18.06 -6.63 -2.70
CA THR A 362 -18.01 -5.82 -1.46
C THR A 362 -16.72 -4.99 -1.36
N SER A 363 -16.06 -4.69 -2.48
CA SER A 363 -14.80 -3.93 -2.52
C SER A 363 -14.88 -2.77 -3.50
N THR A 364 -14.44 -1.59 -3.06
CA THR A 364 -14.21 -0.42 -3.92
C THR A 364 -12.71 -0.18 -4.04
N TYR A 365 -12.22 -0.12 -5.26
CA TYR A 365 -10.83 0.14 -5.59
C TYR A 365 -10.64 1.63 -5.84
N MET A 366 -9.59 2.17 -5.24
CA MET A 366 -9.23 3.58 -5.31
C MET A 366 -7.78 3.70 -5.76
N VAL A 367 -7.49 4.71 -6.56
CA VAL A 367 -6.14 4.98 -7.08
C VAL A 367 -5.63 6.30 -6.53
N GLU A 368 -4.36 6.33 -6.19
CA GLU A 368 -3.65 7.56 -5.83
C GLU A 368 -3.57 8.48 -7.04
N VAL A 369 -4.00 9.73 -6.87
CA VAL A 369 -3.94 10.76 -7.91
C VAL A 369 -2.80 11.75 -7.64
N ASP A 370 -2.48 12.58 -8.63
CA ASP A 370 -1.49 13.67 -8.55
C ASP A 370 -1.98 14.88 -7.74
N GLU A 371 -2.74 14.64 -6.66
CA GLU A 371 -3.16 15.65 -5.70
C GLU A 371 -2.53 15.40 -4.32
N ASP A 372 -2.23 16.49 -3.61
CA ASP A 372 -1.80 16.45 -2.22
C ASP A 372 -2.83 17.12 -1.30
N TYR A 373 -3.00 16.55 -0.11
CA TYR A 373 -3.82 17.12 0.95
C TYR A 373 -2.93 17.51 2.14
N GLN A 374 -2.69 18.82 2.30
CA GLN A 374 -1.89 19.40 3.40
C GLN A 374 -0.50 18.74 3.56
N ARG A 375 0.05 18.24 2.45
CA ARG A 375 1.36 17.61 2.33
C ARG A 375 2.06 18.21 1.10
N ARG A 376 3.40 18.21 1.10
CA ARG A 376 4.17 18.59 -0.09
C ARG A 376 4.59 17.32 -0.85
N PRO A 377 4.60 17.34 -2.19
CA PRO A 377 5.20 16.26 -2.96
C PRO A 377 6.66 16.03 -2.53
N SER A 378 7.05 14.76 -2.44
CA SER A 378 8.40 14.31 -2.13
C SER A 378 8.94 13.43 -3.24
N VAL A 379 10.11 13.78 -3.76
CA VAL A 379 10.81 13.01 -4.79
C VAL A 379 11.24 11.65 -4.26
N HIS A 380 11.66 11.56 -2.99
CA HIS A 380 12.05 10.31 -2.33
C HIS A 380 10.88 9.33 -2.12
N GLU A 381 9.66 9.85 -2.20
CA GLU A 381 8.43 9.05 -2.16
C GLU A 381 7.93 8.71 -3.56
N GLY A 382 8.57 9.19 -4.63
CA GLY A 382 8.11 8.99 -6.00
C GLY A 382 6.82 9.74 -6.30
N ASP A 383 6.58 10.88 -5.65
CA ASP A 383 5.33 11.63 -5.84
C ASP A 383 5.26 12.31 -7.21
N GLY A 384 6.41 12.56 -7.84
CA GLY A 384 6.50 13.12 -9.18
C GLY A 384 6.06 12.16 -10.29
N SER A 385 5.96 10.85 -10.01
CA SER A 385 5.44 9.85 -10.94
C SER A 385 3.99 9.46 -10.68
N ARG A 386 3.26 10.23 -9.85
CA ARG A 386 1.80 10.12 -9.72
C ARG A 386 1.14 10.61 -11.01
N MET A 387 -0.08 10.16 -11.24
CA MET A 387 -0.84 10.51 -12.45
C MET A 387 -2.24 10.96 -12.06
N SER A 388 -2.78 11.89 -12.83
CA SER A 388 -4.20 12.24 -12.71
C SER A 388 -5.09 11.04 -13.00
N LEU A 389 -6.30 11.05 -12.43
CA LEU A 389 -7.30 10.01 -12.66
C LEU A 389 -7.59 9.82 -14.16
N ARG A 390 -7.58 10.92 -14.93
CA ARG A 390 -7.77 10.87 -16.39
C ARG A 390 -6.65 10.11 -17.10
N LEU A 391 -5.39 10.39 -16.74
CA LEU A 391 -4.25 9.68 -17.32
C LEU A 391 -4.26 8.20 -16.93
N PHE A 392 -4.63 7.90 -15.68
CA PHE A 392 -4.81 6.52 -15.24
C PHE A 392 -5.85 5.79 -16.10
N PHE A 393 -7.06 6.35 -16.29
CA PHE A 393 -8.06 5.73 -17.16
C PHE A 393 -7.58 5.56 -18.59
N ARG A 394 -6.99 6.60 -19.18
CA ARG A 394 -6.47 6.56 -20.56
C ARG A 394 -5.46 5.43 -20.78
N ALA A 395 -4.66 5.10 -19.77
CA ALA A 395 -3.69 4.00 -19.84
C ALA A 395 -4.33 2.60 -19.98
N PHE A 396 -5.60 2.45 -19.61
CA PHE A 396 -6.31 1.16 -19.67
C PHE A 396 -7.51 1.15 -20.62
N ASN A 397 -8.13 2.30 -20.81
CA ASN A 397 -9.31 2.50 -21.64
C ASN A 397 -9.26 3.93 -22.19
N ASP A 398 -8.74 4.11 -23.41
CA ASP A 398 -8.73 5.42 -24.04
C ASP A 398 -10.18 5.83 -24.37
N LEU A 399 -10.73 6.71 -23.51
CA LEU A 399 -12.11 7.17 -23.61
C LEU A 399 -12.37 7.94 -24.92
N ASP A 400 -11.33 8.46 -25.56
CA ASP A 400 -11.46 9.14 -26.85
C ASP A 400 -11.71 8.12 -27.98
N LEU A 401 -11.20 6.88 -27.84
CA LEU A 401 -11.41 5.78 -28.79
C LEU A 401 -12.64 4.92 -28.47
N ASN A 402 -13.00 4.85 -27.18
CA ASN A 402 -14.08 4.00 -26.68
C ASN A 402 -15.31 4.79 -26.20
N GLY A 403 -15.43 6.06 -26.62
CA GLY A 403 -16.51 6.96 -26.17
C GLY A 403 -17.91 6.51 -26.56
N ASP A 404 -18.03 5.70 -27.62
CA ASP A 404 -19.30 5.14 -28.09
C ASP A 404 -19.70 3.86 -27.35
N GLN A 405 -18.81 3.29 -26.52
CA GLN A 405 -19.16 2.12 -25.72
C GLN A 405 -20.18 2.52 -24.65
N GLN A 406 -21.30 1.81 -24.61
CA GLN A 406 -22.30 2.01 -23.58
C GLN A 406 -21.69 1.71 -22.22
N MET A 407 -21.64 2.73 -21.36
CA MET A 407 -21.13 2.62 -20.00
C MET A 407 -22.19 2.00 -19.09
N ASP A 408 -22.63 0.78 -19.41
CA ASP A 408 -23.56 0.04 -18.55
C ASP A 408 -22.85 -0.36 -17.27
N GLY A 409 -23.19 0.31 -16.16
CA GLY A 409 -22.64 0.02 -14.84
C GLY A 409 -21.35 0.74 -14.47
N ALA A 410 -20.87 1.69 -15.29
CA ALA A 410 -19.89 2.66 -14.78
C ALA A 410 -20.63 3.59 -13.82
N ILE A 411 -20.26 3.53 -12.54
CA ILE A 411 -20.79 4.39 -11.49
C ILE A 411 -20.75 5.84 -12.00
N GLY A 412 -21.92 6.40 -12.31
CA GLY A 412 -22.06 7.82 -12.58
C GLY A 412 -21.60 8.59 -11.33
N PRO A 413 -20.95 9.75 -11.50
CA PRO A 413 -20.44 10.54 -10.39
C PRO A 413 -21.51 10.87 -9.34
#